data_AF-A0AAX1K369-F1
#
_entry.id   AF-A0AAX1K369-F1
#
_cell.length_a   1.000
_cell.length_b   1.000
_cell.length_c   1.000
_cell.angle_alpha   90.00
_cell.angle_beta   90.00
_cell.angle_gamma   90.00
#
_symmetry.space_group_name_H-M   'P 1'
#
loop_
_entity.id
_entity.type
_entity.pdbx_description
1 polymer ?
#
loop_
_entity_poly.entity_id
_entity_poly.type
_entity_poly.pdbx_seq_one_letter_code
_entity_poly.pdbx_strand_id
1 'polypeptide(L)'
;MFKKILKIVLYLFVIAAAILLPLFRNHNPLATSIYNFISVANKDYYGVVLSALAILITFLIFNSQNEKEKRLRFEDEQRRNDREEKEYLENREKRFASARPYFIVEKDNAAAKAKIKIFMKENVPLENILVCERKLSDGEAEVRTQIIGTRNTDDYIYEFSLKDLEMIIVKCTTYFDEEIYFQYYTGDITIHYRMVENNEDLNYSKNLGRKFLSDYLIEKKEEYKPKDENTEIYKQNIYSVAWERVAKKRFSQYRLQILESIVADKIFTGNKNLEILGVIEKDSIGEILGSSIKYLREHHKDFSNEIIIELLEVIKKYLNDYWYTTSTDITEIGQKQYFKGNLRDNESFKKYNTIFNQHIDQEVMSNYIDDLILFCQIQTNNFDDWLFRNLELYLNEHIEIAGGKIDIEIVTIFDNIRTDIKQILSKTL
;
A
#
# COMPACT_ATOMS: atom_id res chain seq x y z
N MET A 1 44.99 -10.82 -21.63
CA MET A 1 45.79 -11.39 -22.75
C MET A 1 47.29 -11.42 -22.43
N PHE A 2 47.89 -10.31 -22.00
CA PHE A 2 49.33 -10.18 -21.71
C PHE A 2 49.90 -11.21 -20.71
N LYS A 3 49.20 -11.48 -19.60
CA LYS A 3 49.63 -12.49 -18.59
C LYS A 3 49.66 -13.93 -19.13
N LYS A 4 48.81 -14.27 -20.12
CA LYS A 4 48.81 -15.61 -20.75
C LYS A 4 49.97 -15.76 -21.73
N ILE A 5 50.25 -14.72 -22.52
CA ILE A 5 51.37 -14.70 -23.49
C ILE A 5 52.71 -14.77 -22.75
N LEU A 6 52.89 -13.99 -21.68
CA LEU A 6 54.11 -13.99 -20.88
C LEU A 6 54.42 -15.36 -20.27
N LYS A 7 53.41 -16.07 -19.76
CA LYS A 7 53.57 -17.43 -19.24
C LYS A 7 54.02 -18.42 -20.32
N ILE A 8 53.40 -18.37 -21.50
CA ILE A 8 53.76 -19.24 -22.64
C ILE A 8 55.21 -19.00 -23.08
N VAL A 9 55.62 -17.73 -23.20
CA VAL A 9 57.00 -17.36 -23.55
C VAL A 9 57.99 -17.84 -22.49
N LEU A 10 57.65 -17.72 -21.20
CA LEU A 10 58.51 -18.18 -20.11
C LEU A 10 58.70 -19.70 -20.14
N TYR A 11 57.62 -20.47 -20.36
CA TYR A 11 57.72 -21.93 -20.48
C TYR A 11 58.55 -22.35 -21.70
N LEU A 12 58.35 -21.72 -22.86
CA LEU A 12 59.15 -21.98 -24.06
C LEU A 12 60.63 -21.65 -23.84
N PHE A 13 60.93 -20.56 -23.14
CA PHE A 13 62.30 -20.18 -22.80
C PHE A 13 62.97 -21.20 -21.89
N VAL A 14 62.27 -21.70 -20.85
CA VAL A 14 62.79 -22.73 -19.93
C VAL A 14 63.03 -24.05 -20.68
N ILE A 15 62.13 -24.44 -21.58
CA ILE A 15 62.29 -25.65 -22.41
C ILE A 15 63.48 -25.51 -23.36
N ALA A 16 63.60 -24.38 -24.05
CA ALA A 16 64.73 -24.10 -24.94
C ALA A 16 66.07 -24.06 -24.17
N ALA A 17 66.09 -23.43 -23.00
CA ALA A 17 67.27 -23.38 -22.14
C ALA A 17 67.67 -24.77 -21.64
N ALA A 18 66.71 -25.65 -21.30
CA ALA A 18 66.98 -27.02 -20.89
C ALA A 18 67.50 -27.89 -22.05
N ILE A 19 66.94 -27.77 -23.26
CA ILE A 19 67.39 -28.53 -24.44
C ILE A 19 68.78 -28.08 -24.90
N LEU A 20 69.05 -26.77 -24.86
CA LEU A 20 70.31 -26.18 -25.32
C LEU A 20 71.40 -26.18 -24.24
N LEU A 21 71.07 -26.50 -22.98
CA LEU A 21 72.01 -26.53 -21.85
C LEU A 21 73.31 -27.31 -22.14
N PRO A 22 73.28 -28.48 -22.82
CA PRO A 22 74.51 -29.24 -23.14
C PRO A 22 75.46 -28.48 -24.07
N LEU A 23 74.95 -27.64 -24.98
CA LEU A 23 75.76 -26.86 -25.93
C LEU A 23 76.53 -25.73 -25.22
N PHE A 24 75.98 -25.21 -24.12
CA PHE A 24 76.60 -24.15 -23.31
C PHE A 24 77.40 -24.68 -22.13
N ARG A 25 77.47 -26.01 -21.92
CA ARG A 25 78.16 -26.66 -20.79
C ARG A 25 79.61 -26.18 -20.60
N ASN A 26 80.33 -25.91 -21.69
CA ASN A 26 81.75 -25.54 -21.62
C ASN A 26 81.99 -24.03 -21.56
N HIS A 27 80.94 -23.22 -21.65
CA HIS A 27 81.04 -21.76 -21.73
C HIS A 27 80.69 -21.06 -20.41
N ASN A 28 80.01 -21.75 -19.48
CA ASN A 28 79.60 -21.17 -18.21
C ASN A 28 79.62 -22.24 -17.08
N PRO A 29 80.33 -22.00 -15.96
CA PRO A 29 80.45 -22.95 -14.85
C PRO A 29 79.10 -23.34 -14.20
N LEU A 30 78.09 -22.45 -14.22
CA LEU A 30 76.74 -22.79 -13.75
C LEU A 30 76.06 -23.80 -14.68
N ALA A 31 76.19 -23.63 -16.00
CA ALA A 31 75.64 -24.57 -16.98
C ALA A 31 76.32 -25.95 -16.89
N THR A 32 77.64 -25.96 -16.62
CA THR A 32 78.40 -27.19 -16.37
C THR A 32 77.89 -27.94 -15.15
N SER A 33 77.67 -27.23 -14.04
CA SER A 33 77.20 -27.81 -12.78
C SER A 33 75.81 -28.43 -12.92
N ILE A 34 74.88 -27.71 -13.56
CA ILE A 34 73.50 -28.18 -13.79
C ILE A 34 73.48 -29.40 -14.73
N TYR A 35 74.25 -29.38 -15.83
CA TYR A 35 74.34 -30.51 -16.75
C TYR A 35 74.92 -31.75 -16.07
N ASN A 36 76.00 -31.58 -15.29
CA ASN A 36 76.63 -32.69 -14.57
C ASN A 36 75.69 -33.27 -13.52
N PHE A 37 74.97 -32.43 -12.75
CA PHE A 37 74.00 -32.90 -11.77
C PHE A 37 72.92 -33.80 -12.41
N ILE A 38 72.36 -33.39 -13.54
CA ILE A 38 71.32 -34.15 -14.26
C ILE A 38 71.90 -35.43 -14.88
N SER A 39 73.12 -35.36 -15.43
CA SER A 39 73.78 -36.50 -16.10
C SER A 39 74.42 -37.51 -15.14
N VAL A 40 74.73 -37.11 -13.90
CA VAL A 40 75.27 -38.00 -12.85
C VAL A 40 74.17 -38.91 -12.29
N ALA A 41 72.93 -38.43 -12.24
CA ALA A 41 71.79 -39.20 -11.76
C ALA A 41 71.27 -40.24 -12.78
N ASN A 42 71.53 -40.06 -14.08
CA ASN A 42 71.15 -40.99 -15.15
C ASN A 42 72.04 -40.80 -16.38
N LYS A 43 72.49 -41.90 -17.01
CA LYS A 43 73.44 -41.88 -18.15
C LYS A 43 72.93 -41.14 -19.40
N ASP A 44 71.63 -40.85 -19.49
CA ASP A 44 71.02 -40.15 -20.62
C ASP A 44 70.27 -38.89 -20.16
N TYR A 45 70.96 -37.75 -20.27
CA TYR A 45 70.44 -36.41 -19.96
C TYR A 45 69.12 -36.12 -20.68
N TYR A 46 69.03 -36.48 -21.97
CA TYR A 46 67.85 -36.19 -22.77
C TYR A 46 66.66 -37.06 -22.36
N GLY A 47 66.89 -38.30 -21.90
CA GLY A 47 65.84 -39.16 -21.34
C GLY A 47 65.18 -38.57 -20.09
N VAL A 48 65.99 -37.99 -19.18
CA VAL A 48 65.47 -37.31 -17.97
C VAL A 48 64.69 -36.04 -18.32
N VAL A 49 65.25 -35.21 -19.22
CA VAL A 49 64.60 -33.96 -19.67
C VAL A 49 63.29 -34.26 -20.39
N LEU A 50 63.26 -35.24 -21.29
CA LEU A 50 62.04 -35.64 -22.01
C LEU A 50 60.97 -36.19 -21.06
N SER A 51 61.35 -36.97 -20.05
CA SER A 51 60.42 -37.48 -19.04
C SER A 51 59.80 -36.35 -18.20
N ALA A 52 60.62 -35.38 -17.77
CA ALA A 52 60.14 -34.22 -17.03
C ALA A 52 59.22 -33.33 -17.89
N LEU A 53 59.56 -33.14 -19.18
CA LEU A 53 58.71 -32.43 -20.13
C LEU A 53 57.37 -33.13 -20.37
N ALA A 54 57.38 -34.47 -20.50
CA ALA A 54 56.16 -35.25 -20.65
C ALA A 54 55.24 -35.12 -19.42
N ILE A 55 55.79 -35.16 -18.21
CA ILE A 55 55.04 -34.95 -16.96
C ILE A 55 54.45 -33.53 -16.92
N LEU A 56 55.26 -32.51 -17.25
CA LEU A 56 54.82 -31.11 -17.27
C LEU A 56 53.69 -30.88 -18.30
N ILE A 57 53.85 -31.38 -19.52
CA ILE A 57 52.84 -31.26 -20.58
C ILE A 57 51.55 -31.97 -20.16
N THR A 58 51.64 -33.17 -19.59
CA THR A 58 50.48 -33.93 -19.11
C THR A 58 49.76 -33.17 -17.99
N PHE A 59 50.49 -32.61 -17.04
CA PHE A 59 49.93 -31.77 -15.98
C PHE A 59 49.22 -30.53 -16.54
N LEU A 60 49.82 -29.85 -17.52
CA LEU A 60 49.21 -28.66 -18.15
C LEU A 60 47.93 -29.01 -18.92
N ILE A 61 47.91 -30.13 -19.64
CA ILE A 61 46.71 -30.63 -20.33
C ILE A 61 45.62 -30.94 -19.31
N PHE A 62 45.93 -31.69 -18.26
CA PHE A 62 44.97 -32.06 -17.22
C PHE A 62 44.42 -30.84 -16.49
N ASN A 63 45.29 -29.89 -16.12
CA ASN A 63 44.86 -28.65 -15.47
C ASN A 63 43.97 -27.81 -16.41
N SER A 64 44.31 -27.73 -17.69
CA SER A 64 43.47 -27.01 -18.67
C SER A 64 42.12 -27.69 -18.89
N GLN A 65 42.07 -29.02 -18.91
CA GLN A 65 40.82 -29.78 -19.02
C GLN A 65 39.94 -29.58 -17.78
N ASN A 66 40.54 -29.67 -16.58
CA ASN A 66 39.83 -29.44 -15.32
C ASN A 66 39.26 -28.00 -15.23
N GLU A 67 40.01 -26.98 -15.65
CA GLU A 67 39.49 -25.61 -15.72
C GLU A 67 38.31 -25.48 -16.69
N LYS A 68 38.37 -26.14 -17.86
CA LYS A 68 37.26 -26.15 -18.82
C LYS A 68 36.03 -26.85 -18.23
N GLU A 69 36.21 -28.00 -17.60
CA GLU A 69 35.11 -28.77 -16.99
C GLU A 69 34.46 -28.03 -15.83
N LYS A 70 35.25 -27.32 -15.00
CA LYS A 70 34.71 -26.43 -13.95
C LYS A 70 33.86 -25.31 -14.53
N ARG A 71 34.30 -24.68 -15.62
CA ARG A 71 33.52 -23.63 -16.30
C ARG A 71 32.24 -24.17 -16.90
N LEU A 72 32.30 -25.31 -17.58
CA LEU A 72 31.13 -25.97 -18.17
C LEU A 72 30.10 -26.33 -17.08
N ARG A 73 30.54 -26.92 -15.96
CA ARG A 73 29.66 -27.20 -14.83
C ARG A 73 29.00 -25.95 -14.27
N PHE A 74 29.76 -24.87 -14.09
CA PHE A 74 29.22 -23.60 -13.62
C PHE A 74 28.19 -23.01 -14.61
N GLU A 75 28.49 -23.03 -15.91
CA GLU A 75 27.58 -22.56 -16.96
C GLU A 75 26.33 -23.44 -17.10
N ASP A 76 26.45 -24.75 -16.89
CA ASP A 76 25.31 -25.68 -16.89
C ASP A 76 24.42 -25.48 -15.66
N GLU A 77 25.02 -25.27 -14.48
CA GLU A 77 24.31 -24.98 -13.23
C GLU A 77 23.59 -23.64 -13.31
N GLN A 78 24.24 -22.60 -13.82
CA GLN A 78 23.59 -21.31 -14.06
C GLN A 78 22.41 -21.44 -15.02
N ARG A 79 22.59 -22.13 -16.16
CA ARG A 79 21.51 -22.39 -17.12
C ARG A 79 20.37 -23.24 -16.56
N ARG A 80 20.65 -24.07 -15.55
CA ARG A 80 19.63 -24.87 -14.88
C ARG A 80 18.83 -23.99 -13.91
N ASN A 81 19.51 -23.19 -13.09
CA ASN A 81 18.89 -22.26 -12.16
C ASN A 81 18.00 -21.24 -12.91
N ASP A 82 18.50 -20.66 -14.01
CA ASP A 82 17.73 -19.73 -14.84
C ASP A 82 16.46 -20.38 -15.42
N ARG A 83 16.52 -21.68 -15.75
CA ARG A 83 15.36 -22.45 -16.24
C ARG A 83 14.34 -22.71 -15.13
N GLU A 84 14.81 -23.14 -13.96
CA GLU A 84 13.97 -23.42 -12.80
C GLU A 84 13.27 -22.14 -12.29
N GLU A 85 13.98 -21.01 -12.25
CA GLU A 85 13.41 -19.70 -11.89
C GLU A 85 12.34 -19.27 -12.88
N LYS A 86 12.60 -19.39 -14.18
CA LYS A 86 11.64 -19.05 -15.22
C LYS A 86 10.36 -19.91 -15.12
N GLU A 87 10.51 -21.22 -14.94
CA GLU A 87 9.39 -22.14 -14.80
C GLU A 87 8.55 -21.83 -13.54
N TYR A 88 9.20 -21.49 -12.44
CA TYR A 88 8.53 -21.04 -11.22
C TYR A 88 7.68 -19.79 -11.46
N LEU A 89 8.25 -18.76 -12.09
CA LEU A 89 7.55 -17.50 -12.39
C LEU A 89 6.39 -17.70 -13.37
N GLU A 90 6.58 -18.52 -14.41
CA GLU A 90 5.53 -18.89 -15.37
C GLU A 90 4.36 -19.61 -14.68
N ASN A 91 4.64 -20.58 -13.81
CA ASN A 91 3.62 -21.32 -13.07
C ASN A 91 2.88 -20.44 -12.06
N ARG A 92 3.57 -19.53 -11.39
CA ARG A 92 2.96 -18.55 -10.48
C ARG A 92 2.03 -17.60 -11.24
N GLU A 93 2.50 -17.00 -12.33
CA GLU A 93 1.69 -16.10 -13.15
C GLU A 93 0.47 -16.80 -13.74
N LYS A 94 0.59 -18.07 -14.14
CA LYS A 94 -0.54 -18.86 -14.65
C LYS A 94 -1.63 -19.06 -13.59
N ARG A 95 -1.26 -19.29 -12.32
CA ARG A 95 -2.20 -19.40 -11.19
C ARG A 95 -2.86 -18.06 -10.87
N PHE A 96 -2.09 -16.98 -10.88
CA PHE A 96 -2.67 -15.67 -10.60
C PHE A 96 -3.65 -15.26 -11.71
N ALA A 97 -3.26 -15.47 -12.97
CA ALA A 97 -4.11 -15.19 -14.13
C ALA A 97 -5.43 -15.97 -14.17
N SER A 98 -5.51 -17.17 -13.56
CA SER A 98 -6.78 -17.93 -13.50
C SER A 98 -7.79 -17.34 -12.51
N ALA A 99 -7.32 -16.67 -11.46
CA ALA A 99 -8.13 -15.99 -10.45
C ALA A 99 -8.42 -14.51 -10.76
N ARG A 100 -7.81 -13.94 -11.81
CA ARG A 100 -8.04 -12.54 -12.18
C ARG A 100 -9.43 -12.35 -12.80
N PRO A 101 -10.21 -11.36 -12.32
CA PRO A 101 -11.54 -11.11 -12.84
C PRO A 101 -11.54 -10.36 -14.15
N TYR A 102 -12.37 -10.82 -15.06
CA TYR A 102 -12.79 -10.07 -16.22
C TYR A 102 -14.20 -9.52 -15.99
N PHE A 103 -14.30 -8.23 -15.70
CA PHE A 103 -15.57 -7.54 -15.61
C PHE A 103 -16.16 -7.27 -17.00
N ILE A 104 -17.42 -7.65 -17.16
CA ILE A 104 -18.21 -7.49 -18.38
C ILE A 104 -19.35 -6.52 -18.08
N VAL A 105 -19.58 -5.54 -18.95
CA VAL A 105 -20.69 -4.60 -18.83
C VAL A 105 -21.80 -5.01 -19.78
N GLU A 106 -22.92 -5.43 -19.22
CA GLU A 106 -24.13 -5.78 -19.95
C GLU A 106 -25.09 -4.59 -19.95
N LYS A 107 -25.54 -4.18 -21.13
CA LYS A 107 -26.34 -2.97 -21.31
C LYS A 107 -27.78 -3.27 -21.68
N ASP A 108 -28.68 -2.58 -21.03
CA ASP A 108 -30.06 -2.43 -21.46
C ASP A 108 -30.25 -1.03 -22.04
N ASN A 109 -30.14 -0.95 -23.37
CA ASN A 109 -30.29 0.30 -24.10
C ASN A 109 -31.71 0.86 -24.05
N ALA A 110 -32.73 0.02 -23.83
CA ALA A 110 -34.12 0.47 -23.72
C ALA A 110 -34.36 1.20 -22.39
N ALA A 111 -33.78 0.67 -21.30
CA ALA A 111 -33.84 1.30 -19.98
C ALA A 111 -32.74 2.35 -19.74
N ALA A 112 -31.77 2.49 -20.65
CA ALA A 112 -30.55 3.29 -20.47
C ALA A 112 -29.77 2.93 -19.19
N LYS A 113 -29.70 1.63 -18.88
CA LYS A 113 -29.04 1.07 -17.71
C LYS A 113 -27.97 0.06 -18.12
N ALA A 114 -27.02 -0.18 -17.22
CA ALA A 114 -26.02 -1.21 -17.40
C ALA A 114 -25.72 -1.93 -16.09
N LYS A 115 -25.26 -3.18 -16.20
CA LYS A 115 -24.87 -4.04 -15.09
C LYS A 115 -23.45 -4.54 -15.29
N ILE A 116 -22.69 -4.63 -14.20
CA ILE A 116 -21.34 -5.21 -14.22
C ILE A 116 -21.44 -6.66 -13.75
N LYS A 117 -21.03 -7.59 -14.61
CA LYS A 117 -20.94 -9.03 -14.35
C LYS A 117 -19.48 -9.47 -14.22
N ILE A 118 -19.20 -10.35 -13.27
CA ILE A 118 -17.86 -10.93 -13.08
C ILE A 118 -17.71 -12.17 -13.96
N PHE A 119 -16.56 -12.32 -14.60
CA PHE A 119 -16.12 -13.57 -15.22
C PHE A 119 -14.71 -13.93 -14.74
N MET A 120 -14.54 -15.12 -14.18
CA MET A 120 -13.23 -15.67 -13.80
C MET A 120 -13.08 -17.09 -14.33
N LYS A 121 -11.85 -17.51 -14.62
CA LYS A 121 -11.59 -18.87 -15.11
C LYS A 121 -11.76 -19.89 -13.99
N GLU A 122 -11.20 -19.60 -12.82
CA GLU A 122 -11.41 -20.39 -11.62
C GLU A 122 -12.50 -19.73 -10.77
N ASN A 123 -13.41 -20.55 -10.24
CA ASN A 123 -14.47 -20.09 -9.36
C ASN A 123 -13.93 -19.92 -7.93
N VAL A 124 -13.16 -18.86 -7.72
CA VAL A 124 -12.61 -18.43 -6.42
C VAL A 124 -13.27 -17.12 -5.99
N PRO A 125 -13.40 -16.86 -4.68
CA PRO A 125 -14.02 -15.62 -4.20
C PRO A 125 -13.16 -14.39 -4.54
N LEU A 126 -13.82 -13.33 -5.00
CA LEU A 126 -13.27 -11.96 -5.03
C LEU A 126 -13.72 -11.24 -3.78
N GLU A 127 -12.76 -10.71 -3.05
CA GLU A 127 -13.00 -10.06 -1.77
C GLU A 127 -12.93 -8.55 -1.89
N ASN A 128 -13.52 -7.87 -0.90
CA ASN A 128 -13.41 -6.43 -0.73
C ASN A 128 -13.82 -5.64 -1.99
N ILE A 129 -14.89 -6.09 -2.66
CA ILE A 129 -15.39 -5.40 -3.85
C ILE A 129 -15.97 -4.06 -3.43
N LEU A 130 -15.33 -2.99 -3.91
CA LEU A 130 -15.76 -1.62 -3.78
C LEU A 130 -16.08 -1.08 -5.17
N VAL A 131 -17.23 -0.44 -5.30
CA VAL A 131 -17.63 0.26 -6.52
C VAL A 131 -17.71 1.74 -6.25
N CYS A 132 -17.04 2.53 -7.06
CA CYS A 132 -17.06 3.97 -7.02
C CYS A 132 -17.73 4.49 -8.30
N GLU A 133 -18.89 5.11 -8.17
CA GLU A 133 -19.61 5.76 -9.26
C GLU A 133 -19.33 7.26 -9.25
N ARG A 134 -19.13 7.82 -10.45
CA ARG A 134 -19.04 9.26 -10.66
C ARG A 134 -19.91 9.70 -11.82
N LYS A 135 -20.70 10.74 -11.58
CA LYS A 135 -21.57 11.36 -12.58
C LYS A 135 -20.96 12.66 -13.11
N LEU A 136 -21.39 13.04 -14.30
CA LEU A 136 -21.00 14.30 -14.95
C LEU A 136 -21.42 15.55 -14.17
N SER A 137 -22.43 15.42 -13.29
CA SER A 137 -22.91 16.49 -12.41
C SER A 137 -22.12 16.64 -11.11
N ASP A 138 -21.31 15.64 -10.74
CA ASP A 138 -20.65 15.60 -9.44
C ASP A 138 -19.45 16.56 -9.42
N GLY A 139 -19.15 17.12 -8.24
CA GLY A 139 -17.96 17.95 -8.07
C GLY A 139 -16.66 17.17 -8.30
N GLU A 140 -15.54 17.84 -8.62
CA GLU A 140 -14.30 17.12 -8.96
C GLU A 140 -13.74 16.24 -7.81
N ALA A 141 -14.06 16.58 -6.56
CA ALA A 141 -13.72 15.79 -5.37
C ALA A 141 -14.81 14.79 -4.94
N GLU A 142 -15.99 14.83 -5.56
CA GLU A 142 -17.14 14.03 -5.15
C GLU A 142 -17.12 12.64 -5.81
N VAL A 143 -17.34 11.63 -4.97
CA VAL A 143 -17.26 10.20 -5.30
C VAL A 143 -18.35 9.48 -4.51
N ARG A 144 -19.20 8.72 -5.20
CA ARG A 144 -20.15 7.83 -4.51
C ARG A 144 -19.56 6.44 -4.42
N THR A 145 -19.40 5.93 -3.20
CA THR A 145 -18.89 4.59 -2.95
C THR A 145 -19.99 3.63 -2.51
N GLN A 146 -19.84 2.37 -2.90
CA GLN A 146 -20.65 1.28 -2.40
C GLN A 146 -19.77 0.04 -2.18
N ILE A 147 -19.82 -0.51 -0.96
CA ILE A 147 -19.20 -1.78 -0.62
C ILE A 147 -20.16 -2.90 -0.99
N ILE A 148 -19.70 -3.84 -1.81
CA ILE A 148 -20.48 -5.02 -2.24
C ILE A 148 -20.12 -6.27 -1.42
N GLY A 149 -18.89 -6.32 -0.89
CA GLY A 149 -18.36 -7.45 -0.14
C GLY A 149 -17.73 -8.51 -1.05
N THR A 150 -18.00 -9.79 -0.79
CA THR A 150 -17.44 -10.92 -1.53
C THR A 150 -18.40 -11.41 -2.62
N ARG A 151 -17.89 -11.71 -3.82
CA ARG A 151 -18.65 -12.27 -4.94
C ARG A 151 -17.83 -13.30 -5.70
N ASN A 152 -18.52 -14.14 -6.46
CA ASN A 152 -17.94 -15.20 -7.28
C ASN A 152 -18.08 -14.90 -8.77
N THR A 153 -17.57 -15.80 -9.62
CA THR A 153 -17.81 -15.71 -11.06
C THR A 153 -19.32 -15.77 -11.37
N ASP A 154 -19.72 -15.12 -12.44
CA ASP A 154 -21.11 -14.96 -12.92
C ASP A 154 -22.04 -14.06 -12.07
N ASP A 155 -21.59 -13.58 -10.91
CA ASP A 155 -22.35 -12.63 -10.12
C ASP A 155 -22.42 -11.24 -10.79
N TYR A 156 -23.56 -10.57 -10.62
CA TYR A 156 -23.71 -9.15 -10.89
C TYR A 156 -23.35 -8.34 -9.65
N ILE A 157 -22.50 -7.32 -9.80
CA ILE A 157 -21.99 -6.54 -8.67
C ILE A 157 -22.61 -5.16 -8.53
N TYR A 158 -23.05 -4.55 -9.63
CA TYR A 158 -23.54 -3.17 -9.61
C TYR A 158 -24.41 -2.87 -10.83
N GLU A 159 -25.50 -2.13 -10.64
CA GLU A 159 -26.36 -1.59 -11.71
C GLU A 159 -26.27 -0.06 -11.68
N PHE A 160 -26.12 0.57 -12.86
CA PHE A 160 -25.94 2.01 -12.99
C PHE A 160 -26.68 2.58 -14.21
N SER A 161 -26.95 3.89 -14.17
CA SER A 161 -27.55 4.64 -15.28
C SER A 161 -26.47 5.06 -16.28
N LEU A 162 -26.74 4.91 -17.58
CA LEU A 162 -25.82 5.37 -18.63
C LEU A 162 -25.95 6.86 -18.94
N LYS A 163 -27.02 7.54 -18.50
CA LYS A 163 -27.35 8.91 -18.94
C LYS A 163 -26.37 9.97 -18.44
N ASP A 164 -26.02 9.90 -17.16
CA ASP A 164 -25.24 10.95 -16.48
C ASP A 164 -23.87 10.43 -16.03
N LEU A 165 -23.46 9.25 -16.47
CA LEU A 165 -22.25 8.61 -16.00
C LEU A 165 -21.00 9.22 -16.64
N GLU A 166 -20.04 9.61 -15.80
CA GLU A 166 -18.68 9.88 -16.24
C GLU A 166 -17.86 8.58 -16.22
N MET A 167 -17.83 7.92 -15.05
CA MET A 167 -16.92 6.81 -14.80
C MET A 167 -17.42 5.92 -13.67
N ILE A 168 -17.09 4.63 -13.76
CA ILE A 168 -17.15 3.68 -12.65
C ILE A 168 -15.78 3.07 -12.47
N ILE A 169 -15.35 2.98 -11.22
CA ILE A 169 -14.18 2.17 -10.87
C ILE A 169 -14.59 1.11 -9.84
N VAL A 170 -14.26 -0.12 -10.15
CA VAL A 170 -14.38 -1.26 -9.25
C VAL A 170 -13.00 -1.59 -8.75
N LYS A 171 -12.82 -1.70 -7.42
CA LYS A 171 -11.63 -2.26 -6.79
C LYS A 171 -12.00 -3.56 -6.11
N CYS A 172 -11.16 -4.58 -6.23
CA CYS A 172 -11.31 -5.84 -5.50
C CYS A 172 -9.95 -6.46 -5.19
N THR A 173 -9.95 -7.48 -4.34
CA THR A 173 -8.78 -8.30 -4.03
C THR A 173 -9.05 -9.73 -4.47
N THR A 174 -8.11 -10.33 -5.19
CA THR A 174 -8.20 -11.75 -5.57
C THR A 174 -7.83 -12.66 -4.40
N TYR A 175 -8.11 -13.95 -4.54
CA TYR A 175 -7.68 -15.00 -3.61
C TYR A 175 -6.15 -15.05 -3.37
N PHE A 176 -5.34 -14.56 -4.31
CA PHE A 176 -3.88 -14.50 -4.19
C PHE A 176 -3.38 -13.12 -3.75
N ASP A 177 -4.23 -12.33 -3.10
CA ASP A 177 -3.94 -10.98 -2.62
C ASP A 177 -3.53 -9.97 -3.72
N GLU A 178 -3.80 -10.25 -5.00
CA GLU A 178 -3.64 -9.25 -6.05
C GLU A 178 -4.75 -8.19 -5.94
N GLU A 179 -4.36 -6.92 -5.82
CA GLU A 179 -5.28 -5.79 -5.91
C GLU A 179 -5.60 -5.51 -7.38
N ILE A 180 -6.89 -5.59 -7.72
CA ILE A 180 -7.40 -5.44 -9.07
C ILE A 180 -8.31 -4.23 -9.14
N TYR A 181 -8.17 -3.48 -10.24
CA TYR A 181 -9.06 -2.38 -10.56
C TYR A 181 -9.69 -2.61 -11.93
N PHE A 182 -10.95 -2.25 -12.05
CA PHE A 182 -11.66 -2.17 -13.31
C PHE A 182 -12.25 -0.78 -13.47
N GLN A 183 -12.01 -0.17 -14.62
CA GLN A 183 -12.56 1.10 -14.99
C GLN A 183 -13.52 0.91 -16.15
N TYR A 184 -14.75 1.38 -15.98
CA TYR A 184 -15.65 1.68 -17.07
C TYR A 184 -15.74 3.20 -17.21
N TYR A 185 -15.27 3.74 -18.32
CA TYR A 185 -15.39 5.16 -18.63
C TYR A 185 -16.47 5.37 -19.67
N THR A 186 -17.13 6.52 -19.61
CA THR A 186 -18.20 6.87 -20.56
C THR A 186 -17.79 6.64 -22.01
N GLY A 187 -18.73 6.13 -22.80
CA GLY A 187 -18.49 5.76 -24.19
C GLY A 187 -18.01 4.33 -24.44
N ASP A 188 -17.94 3.46 -23.42
CA ASP A 188 -17.63 2.01 -23.54
C ASP A 188 -16.15 1.67 -23.50
N ILE A 189 -15.40 2.53 -22.83
CA ILE A 189 -13.98 2.30 -22.58
C ILE A 189 -13.88 1.46 -21.32
N THR A 190 -13.34 0.25 -21.45
CA THR A 190 -13.10 -0.64 -20.32
C THR A 190 -11.62 -0.89 -20.16
N ILE A 191 -11.09 -0.72 -18.96
CA ILE A 191 -9.67 -0.98 -18.68
C ILE A 191 -9.58 -1.77 -17.37
N HIS A 192 -8.82 -2.85 -17.41
CA HIS A 192 -8.53 -3.71 -16.26
C HIS A 192 -7.07 -3.57 -15.87
N TYR A 193 -6.86 -3.22 -14.60
CA TYR A 193 -5.57 -2.98 -14.01
C TYR A 193 -5.31 -3.97 -12.89
N ARG A 194 -4.06 -4.35 -12.68
CA ARG A 194 -3.60 -5.04 -11.48
C ARG A 194 -2.43 -4.31 -10.85
N MET A 195 -2.33 -4.37 -9.53
CA MET A 195 -1.15 -3.90 -8.82
C MET A 195 -0.14 -5.03 -8.65
N VAL A 196 1.08 -4.75 -9.06
CA VAL A 196 2.22 -5.67 -8.94
C VAL A 196 3.17 -5.11 -7.89
N GLU A 197 3.01 -5.53 -6.64
CA GLU A 197 3.81 -5.00 -5.52
C GLU A 197 5.16 -5.72 -5.35
N ASN A 198 5.25 -6.99 -5.74
CA ASN A 198 6.48 -7.77 -5.63
C ASN A 198 7.44 -7.46 -6.79
N ASN A 199 8.70 -7.14 -6.47
CA ASN A 199 9.75 -6.83 -7.46
C ASN A 199 10.05 -7.97 -8.44
N GLU A 200 9.98 -9.24 -8.01
CA GLU A 200 10.17 -10.40 -8.87
C GLU A 200 9.07 -10.44 -9.95
N ASP A 201 7.81 -10.31 -9.54
CA ASP A 201 6.65 -10.32 -10.43
C ASP A 201 6.65 -9.09 -11.36
N LEU A 202 7.10 -7.93 -10.85
CA LEU A 202 7.25 -6.70 -11.63
C LEU A 202 8.31 -6.86 -12.73
N ASN A 203 9.49 -7.38 -12.38
CA ASN A 203 10.57 -7.63 -13.33
C ASN A 203 10.15 -8.66 -14.38
N TYR A 204 9.53 -9.75 -13.93
CA TYR A 204 9.00 -10.78 -14.82
C TYR A 204 7.98 -10.22 -15.80
N SER A 205 7.02 -9.42 -15.32
CA SER A 205 6.01 -8.76 -16.15
C SER A 205 6.62 -7.80 -17.19
N LYS A 206 7.58 -6.97 -16.76
CA LYS A 206 8.31 -6.05 -17.68
C LYS A 206 9.09 -6.82 -18.75
N ASN A 207 9.72 -7.94 -18.39
CA ASN A 207 10.41 -8.81 -19.35
C ASN A 207 9.46 -9.45 -20.38
N LEU A 208 8.19 -9.64 -20.03
CA LEU A 208 7.15 -10.08 -20.97
C LEU A 208 6.62 -8.95 -21.87
N GLY A 209 7.10 -7.72 -21.72
CA GLY A 209 6.67 -6.56 -22.51
C GLY A 209 5.26 -6.09 -22.17
N ARG A 210 4.78 -6.36 -20.95
CA ARG A 210 3.47 -5.88 -20.50
C ARG A 210 3.52 -4.37 -20.26
N LYS A 211 2.37 -3.73 -20.43
CA LYS A 211 2.23 -2.27 -20.37
C LYS A 211 1.82 -1.84 -18.97
N PHE A 212 2.50 -0.83 -18.45
CA PHE A 212 2.15 -0.19 -17.19
C PHE A 212 1.49 1.17 -17.43
N LEU A 213 0.74 1.63 -16.44
CA LEU A 213 0.06 2.92 -16.50
C LEU A 213 1.06 4.08 -16.61
N SER A 214 2.17 4.01 -15.86
CA SER A 214 3.28 4.97 -15.95
C SER A 214 3.83 5.12 -17.37
N ASP A 215 4.05 4.00 -18.07
CA ASP A 215 4.63 4.01 -19.42
C ASP A 215 3.79 4.88 -20.36
N TYR A 216 2.47 4.75 -20.25
CA TYR A 216 1.51 5.52 -21.02
C TYR A 216 1.51 7.01 -20.64
N LEU A 217 1.48 7.31 -19.34
CA LEU A 217 1.45 8.70 -18.85
C LEU A 217 2.73 9.45 -19.22
N ILE A 218 3.88 8.79 -19.13
CA ILE A 218 5.18 9.31 -19.56
C ILE A 218 5.18 9.61 -21.06
N GLU A 219 4.72 8.68 -21.89
CA GLU A 219 4.64 8.86 -23.35
C GLU A 219 3.81 10.11 -23.72
N LYS A 220 2.73 10.38 -22.96
CA LYS A 220 1.84 11.52 -23.17
C LYS A 220 2.24 12.79 -22.43
N LYS A 221 3.37 12.80 -21.72
CA LYS A 221 3.85 13.91 -20.88
C LYS A 221 2.82 14.34 -19.84
N GLU A 222 2.14 13.37 -19.24
CA GLU A 222 1.22 13.58 -18.13
C GLU A 222 1.94 13.32 -16.80
N GLU A 223 1.47 13.98 -15.73
CA GLU A 223 1.91 13.69 -14.37
C GLU A 223 1.43 12.30 -13.94
N TYR A 224 2.28 11.56 -13.24
CA TYR A 224 1.97 10.24 -12.71
C TYR A 224 2.47 10.10 -11.28
N LYS A 225 1.87 9.17 -10.53
CA LYS A 225 2.23 8.89 -9.14
C LYS A 225 3.14 7.67 -9.07
N PRO A 226 3.96 7.50 -8.02
CA PRO A 226 4.82 6.32 -7.87
C PRO A 226 4.08 4.98 -7.99
N LYS A 227 2.84 4.90 -7.50
CA LYS A 227 2.02 3.68 -7.63
C LYS A 227 1.62 3.33 -9.07
N ASP A 228 1.67 4.28 -10.00
CA ASP A 228 1.35 4.04 -11.42
C ASP A 228 2.44 3.20 -12.11
N GLU A 229 3.67 3.20 -11.59
CA GLU A 229 4.78 2.35 -12.07
C GLU A 229 4.55 0.86 -11.83
N ASN A 230 3.76 0.55 -10.80
CA ASN A 230 3.42 -0.80 -10.40
C ASN A 230 2.01 -1.21 -10.84
N THR A 231 1.34 -0.35 -11.62
CA THR A 231 -0.02 -0.60 -12.12
C THR A 231 0.04 -1.17 -13.53
N GLU A 232 -0.08 -2.48 -13.66
CA GLU A 232 -0.08 -3.17 -14.95
C GLU A 232 -1.48 -3.16 -15.58
N ILE A 233 -1.55 -2.91 -16.88
CA ILE A 233 -2.78 -3.03 -17.67
C ILE A 233 -2.80 -4.42 -18.30
N TYR A 234 -3.62 -5.33 -17.78
CA TYR A 234 -3.70 -6.70 -18.29
C TYR A 234 -4.82 -6.92 -19.30
N LYS A 235 -5.82 -6.02 -19.36
CA LYS A 235 -6.85 -6.02 -20.40
C LYS A 235 -7.42 -4.64 -20.62
N GLN A 236 -7.75 -4.31 -21.87
CA GLN A 236 -8.43 -3.08 -22.22
C GLN A 236 -9.26 -3.26 -23.49
N ASN A 237 -10.38 -2.53 -23.57
CA ASN A 237 -11.19 -2.36 -24.77
C ASN A 237 -11.39 -0.87 -24.98
N ILE A 238 -10.83 -0.35 -26.08
CA ILE A 238 -10.74 1.07 -26.36
C ILE A 238 -10.95 1.26 -27.86
N TYR A 239 -11.86 2.16 -28.23
CA TYR A 239 -12.17 2.48 -29.62
C TYR A 239 -11.60 3.84 -30.06
N SER A 240 -11.05 4.65 -29.14
CA SER A 240 -10.46 5.96 -29.45
C SER A 240 -9.22 6.27 -28.60
N VAL A 241 -8.13 6.62 -29.28
CA VAL A 241 -6.83 6.97 -28.66
C VAL A 241 -6.93 8.27 -27.84
N ALA A 242 -7.77 9.22 -28.26
CA ALA A 242 -7.96 10.46 -27.51
C ALA A 242 -8.65 10.21 -26.17
N TRP A 243 -9.66 9.34 -26.17
CA TRP A 243 -10.40 8.99 -24.97
C TRP A 243 -9.66 7.98 -24.07
N GLU A 244 -8.78 7.14 -24.63
CA GLU A 244 -7.82 6.35 -23.85
C GLU A 244 -6.98 7.22 -22.92
N ARG A 245 -6.49 8.36 -23.44
CA ARG A 245 -5.68 9.30 -22.66
C ARG A 245 -6.45 9.84 -21.48
N VAL A 246 -7.69 10.29 -21.74
CA VAL A 246 -8.57 10.87 -20.73
C VAL A 246 -8.90 9.81 -19.66
N ALA A 247 -9.32 8.61 -20.07
CA ALA A 247 -9.68 7.54 -19.15
C ALA A 247 -8.52 7.15 -18.23
N LYS A 248 -7.32 6.91 -18.77
CA LYS A 248 -6.14 6.53 -17.97
C LYS A 248 -5.68 7.62 -17.02
N LYS A 249 -5.70 8.88 -17.47
CA LYS A 249 -5.40 10.04 -16.62
C LYS A 249 -6.41 10.16 -15.47
N ARG A 250 -7.71 10.07 -15.76
CA ARG A 250 -8.77 10.13 -14.76
C ARG A 250 -8.64 9.01 -13.74
N PHE A 251 -8.28 7.79 -14.17
CA PHE A 251 -8.02 6.67 -13.26
C PHE A 251 -6.87 6.96 -12.28
N SER A 252 -5.69 7.40 -12.77
CA SER A 252 -4.54 7.74 -11.89
C SER A 252 -4.89 8.84 -10.87
N GLN A 253 -5.69 9.83 -11.28
CA GLN A 253 -6.16 10.89 -10.40
C GLN A 253 -7.11 10.35 -9.31
N TYR A 254 -8.13 9.62 -9.73
CA TYR A 254 -9.24 9.16 -8.88
C TYR A 254 -8.87 8.01 -7.95
N ARG A 255 -7.83 7.23 -8.29
CA ARG A 255 -7.37 6.11 -7.47
C ARG A 255 -7.08 6.51 -6.02
N LEU A 256 -6.56 7.72 -5.76
CA LEU A 256 -6.35 8.19 -4.38
C LEU A 256 -7.67 8.32 -3.62
N GLN A 257 -8.70 8.90 -4.26
CA GLN A 257 -10.03 9.04 -3.65
C GLN A 257 -10.67 7.68 -3.36
N ILE A 258 -10.43 6.67 -4.21
CA ILE A 258 -10.81 5.28 -3.92
C ILE A 258 -10.09 4.76 -2.67
N LEU A 259 -8.78 4.99 -2.56
CA LEU A 259 -8.02 4.55 -1.39
C LEU A 259 -8.47 5.27 -0.11
N GLU A 260 -8.74 6.56 -0.17
CA GLU A 260 -9.29 7.37 0.93
C GLU A 260 -10.68 6.85 1.35
N SER A 261 -11.56 6.56 0.37
CA SER A 261 -12.88 6.00 0.66
C SER A 261 -12.80 4.66 1.38
N ILE A 262 -11.80 3.82 1.09
CA ILE A 262 -11.61 2.51 1.74
C ILE A 262 -11.18 2.66 3.20
N VAL A 263 -10.37 3.66 3.53
CA VAL A 263 -9.99 3.92 4.93
C VAL A 263 -11.22 4.32 5.75
N ALA A 264 -12.19 5.01 5.13
CA ALA A 264 -13.47 5.30 5.75
C ALA A 264 -14.40 4.06 5.79
N ASP A 265 -14.37 3.21 4.75
CA ASP A 265 -15.38 2.17 4.52
C ASP A 265 -15.04 0.75 5.06
N LYS A 266 -13.78 0.40 5.35
CA LYS A 266 -13.42 -1.04 5.51
C LYS A 266 -13.80 -1.74 6.82
N ILE A 267 -14.20 -1.05 7.88
CA ILE A 267 -14.56 -1.72 9.16
C ILE A 267 -15.87 -1.18 9.77
N PHE A 268 -16.28 0.03 9.41
CA PHE A 268 -17.28 0.76 10.18
C PHE A 268 -18.61 0.94 9.46
N THR A 269 -18.60 1.34 8.17
CA THR A 269 -19.80 1.87 7.53
C THR A 269 -20.95 0.84 7.43
N GLY A 270 -21.94 1.04 8.31
CA GLY A 270 -23.20 0.30 8.34
C GLY A 270 -23.34 -0.70 9.48
N ASN A 271 -22.26 -1.02 10.20
CA ASN A 271 -22.36 -1.82 11.43
C ASN A 271 -22.15 -0.91 12.65
N LYS A 272 -23.23 -0.27 13.09
CA LYS A 272 -23.26 0.62 14.27
C LYS A 272 -22.64 -0.02 15.51
N ASN A 273 -22.72 -1.35 15.68
CA ASN A 273 -22.05 -2.03 16.79
C ASN A 273 -20.52 -1.89 16.70
N LEU A 274 -19.95 -2.06 15.51
CA LEU A 274 -18.52 -1.88 15.28
C LEU A 274 -18.13 -0.42 15.40
N GLU A 275 -18.93 0.51 14.86
CA GLU A 275 -18.71 1.96 15.03
C GLU A 275 -18.64 2.35 16.51
N ILE A 276 -19.55 1.86 17.34
CA ILE A 276 -19.52 2.08 18.80
C ILE A 276 -18.25 1.47 19.42
N LEU A 277 -17.84 0.27 19.01
CA LEU A 277 -16.56 -0.30 19.46
C LEU A 277 -15.37 0.57 19.04
N GLY A 278 -15.38 1.11 17.81
CA GLY A 278 -14.34 2.02 17.32
C GLY A 278 -14.27 3.35 18.08
N VAL A 279 -15.39 3.81 18.65
CA VAL A 279 -15.44 4.98 19.54
C VAL A 279 -14.79 4.67 20.90
N ILE A 280 -15.12 3.54 21.53
CA ILE A 280 -14.65 3.24 22.88
C ILE A 280 -13.21 2.70 22.93
N GLU A 281 -12.74 2.07 21.85
CA GLU A 281 -11.38 1.50 21.77
C GLU A 281 -10.31 2.53 21.34
N LYS A 282 -10.61 3.84 21.41
CA LYS A 282 -9.59 4.88 21.19
C LYS A 282 -8.52 4.87 22.27
N ASP A 283 -7.32 5.30 21.88
CA ASP A 283 -6.12 5.24 22.70
C ASP A 283 -6.07 6.32 23.78
N SER A 284 -6.81 7.42 23.62
CA SER A 284 -6.90 8.53 24.58
C SER A 284 -8.35 8.79 25.01
N ILE A 285 -8.52 9.26 26.26
CA ILE A 285 -9.85 9.62 26.79
C ILE A 285 -10.48 10.76 25.98
N GLY A 286 -9.68 11.78 25.62
CA GLY A 286 -10.13 12.87 24.78
C GLY A 286 -10.69 12.37 23.44
N GLU A 287 -10.01 11.41 22.80
CA GLU A 287 -10.48 10.77 21.57
C GLU A 287 -11.76 9.94 21.77
N ILE A 288 -11.92 9.23 22.90
CA ILE A 288 -13.17 8.50 23.20
C ILE A 288 -14.35 9.47 23.29
N LEU A 289 -14.20 10.54 24.09
CA LEU A 289 -15.25 11.53 24.31
C LEU A 289 -15.54 12.32 23.03
N GLY A 290 -14.52 12.79 22.31
CA GLY A 290 -14.72 13.50 21.04
C GLY A 290 -15.29 12.60 19.95
N SER A 291 -14.82 11.36 19.82
CA SER A 291 -15.39 10.40 18.86
C SER A 291 -16.85 10.05 19.17
N SER A 292 -17.27 10.10 20.43
CA SER A 292 -18.70 9.93 20.79
C SER A 292 -19.58 11.07 20.27
N ILE A 293 -19.08 12.32 20.30
CA ILE A 293 -19.76 13.47 19.69
C ILE A 293 -19.75 13.38 18.17
N LYS A 294 -18.63 12.93 17.58
CA LYS A 294 -18.56 12.68 16.14
C LYS A 294 -19.61 11.65 15.70
N TYR A 295 -19.73 10.53 16.43
CA TYR A 295 -20.76 9.51 16.19
C TYR A 295 -22.17 10.09 16.29
N LEU A 296 -22.45 10.92 17.31
CA LEU A 296 -23.71 11.65 17.41
C LEU A 296 -23.97 12.51 16.15
N ARG A 297 -22.98 13.26 15.67
CA ARG A 297 -23.12 14.13 14.48
C ARG A 297 -23.45 13.31 13.22
N GLU A 298 -22.72 12.22 13.00
CA GLU A 298 -22.86 11.34 11.84
C GLU A 298 -24.21 10.57 11.87
N HIS A 299 -24.72 10.26 13.06
CA HIS A 299 -25.93 9.45 13.27
C HIS A 299 -27.06 10.20 14.00
N HIS A 300 -27.11 11.53 13.96
CA HIS A 300 -28.02 12.34 14.80
C HIS A 300 -29.50 11.97 14.68
N LYS A 301 -29.92 11.40 13.54
CA LYS A 301 -31.31 10.95 13.32
C LYS A 301 -31.71 9.73 14.17
N ASP A 302 -30.73 8.99 14.66
CA ASP A 302 -30.90 7.82 15.51
C ASP A 302 -30.94 8.17 17.00
N PHE A 303 -30.67 9.43 17.35
CA PHE A 303 -30.67 9.92 18.72
C PHE A 303 -32.00 10.62 19.04
N SER A 304 -32.60 10.26 20.17
CA SER A 304 -33.62 11.11 20.80
C SER A 304 -32.93 12.21 21.61
N ASN A 305 -33.62 13.32 21.86
CA ASN A 305 -33.07 14.42 22.66
C ASN A 305 -32.65 13.93 24.06
N GLU A 306 -33.36 12.95 24.64
CA GLU A 306 -32.98 12.35 25.93
C GLU A 306 -31.63 11.64 25.87
N ILE A 307 -31.35 10.88 24.79
CA ILE A 307 -30.06 10.20 24.61
C ILE A 307 -28.93 11.22 24.40
N ILE A 308 -29.19 12.31 23.67
CA ILE A 308 -28.22 13.39 23.48
C ILE A 308 -27.89 14.04 24.82
N ILE A 309 -28.91 14.37 25.61
CA ILE A 309 -28.74 14.99 26.93
C ILE A 309 -27.94 14.05 27.86
N GLU A 310 -28.27 12.76 27.89
CA GLU A 310 -27.53 11.78 28.69
C GLU A 310 -26.05 11.68 28.28
N LEU A 311 -25.75 11.71 26.98
CA LEU A 311 -24.37 11.73 26.48
C LEU A 311 -23.63 12.99 26.96
N LEU A 312 -24.26 14.15 26.83
CA LEU A 312 -23.68 15.43 27.25
C LEU A 312 -23.46 15.49 28.77
N GLU A 313 -24.39 14.98 29.57
CA GLU A 313 -24.26 14.90 31.03
C GLU A 313 -23.09 14.00 31.45
N VAL A 314 -22.91 12.86 30.78
CA VAL A 314 -21.78 11.95 31.04
C VAL A 314 -20.45 12.58 30.64
N ILE A 315 -20.37 13.25 29.49
CA ILE A 315 -19.17 13.99 29.08
C ILE A 315 -18.86 15.09 30.09
N LYS A 316 -19.86 15.86 30.51
CA LYS A 316 -19.70 16.93 31.51
C LYS A 316 -19.23 16.40 32.87
N LYS A 317 -19.76 15.25 33.31
CA LYS A 317 -19.35 14.56 34.53
C LYS A 317 -17.85 14.27 34.49
N TYR A 318 -17.36 13.66 33.41
CA TYR A 318 -15.94 13.31 33.30
C TYR A 318 -15.02 14.50 33.09
N LEU A 319 -15.49 15.51 32.35
CA LEU A 319 -14.78 16.78 32.17
C LEU A 319 -14.54 17.48 33.51
N ASN A 320 -15.49 17.42 34.44
CA ASN A 320 -15.44 18.11 35.73
C ASN A 320 -14.87 17.29 36.88
N ASP A 321 -14.59 16.00 36.67
CA ASP A 321 -14.03 15.14 37.70
C ASP A 321 -12.51 15.02 37.53
N TYR A 322 -11.78 15.76 38.36
CA TYR A 322 -10.31 15.76 38.42
C TYR A 322 -9.70 14.39 38.77
N TRP A 323 -10.51 13.42 39.22
CA TRP A 323 -10.05 12.04 39.34
C TRP A 323 -9.85 11.38 37.96
N TYR A 324 -10.68 11.72 36.97
CA TYR A 324 -10.69 11.09 35.65
C TYR A 324 -9.86 11.85 34.63
N THR A 325 -10.11 13.15 34.47
CA THR A 325 -9.52 13.94 33.37
C THR A 325 -8.88 15.22 33.84
N THR A 326 -7.99 15.76 33.00
CA THR A 326 -7.48 17.12 33.08
C THR A 326 -7.66 17.79 31.73
N SER A 327 -7.84 19.10 31.73
CA SER A 327 -7.91 19.90 30.51
C SER A 327 -6.65 20.74 30.34
N THR A 328 -6.24 20.92 29.09
CA THR A 328 -5.38 22.04 28.69
C THR A 328 -6.22 23.20 28.17
N ASP A 329 -5.69 24.42 28.25
CA ASP A 329 -6.41 25.62 27.84
C ASP A 329 -6.20 25.93 26.35
N ILE A 330 -7.24 26.39 25.66
CA ILE A 330 -7.07 26.92 24.31
C ILE A 330 -6.49 28.33 24.41
N THR A 331 -5.21 28.45 24.07
CA THR A 331 -4.51 29.74 24.03
C THR A 331 -4.22 30.20 22.60
N GLU A 332 -4.20 29.29 21.63
CA GLU A 332 -3.86 29.59 20.23
C GLU A 332 -4.96 30.37 19.50
N ILE A 333 -4.57 31.46 18.85
CA ILE A 333 -5.49 32.33 18.10
C ILE A 333 -6.16 31.56 16.95
N GLY A 334 -5.45 30.63 16.30
CA GLY A 334 -5.97 29.83 15.19
C GLY A 334 -7.17 28.97 15.57
N GLN A 335 -7.05 28.19 16.65
CA GLN A 335 -8.13 27.36 17.18
C GLN A 335 -9.33 28.21 17.65
N LYS A 336 -9.08 29.36 18.30
CA LYS A 336 -10.15 30.30 18.70
C LYS A 336 -10.93 30.82 17.50
N GLN A 337 -10.27 31.17 16.40
CA GLN A 337 -10.97 31.61 15.18
C GLN A 337 -11.75 30.47 14.52
N TYR A 338 -11.25 29.24 14.59
CA TYR A 338 -11.97 28.07 14.10
C TYR A 338 -13.29 27.85 14.86
N PHE A 339 -13.25 27.88 16.20
CA PHE A 339 -14.45 27.71 17.04
C PHE A 339 -15.51 28.76 16.72
N LYS A 340 -15.08 30.00 16.48
CA LYS A 340 -15.95 31.12 16.10
C LYS A 340 -16.54 30.96 14.70
N GLY A 341 -15.75 30.45 13.74
CA GLY A 341 -16.20 30.19 12.38
C GLY A 341 -17.35 29.18 12.29
N ASN A 342 -17.50 28.33 13.32
CA ASN A 342 -18.57 27.34 13.41
C ASN A 342 -19.86 27.89 14.04
N LEU A 343 -19.86 29.09 14.63
CA LEU A 343 -21.06 29.72 15.19
C LEU A 343 -21.87 30.38 14.06
N ARG A 344 -22.73 29.62 13.37
CA ARG A 344 -23.44 30.06 12.16
C ARG A 344 -24.77 30.78 12.43
N ASP A 345 -25.37 30.57 13.59
CA ASP A 345 -26.62 31.20 14.00
C ASP A 345 -26.37 32.52 14.75
N ASN A 346 -27.29 33.48 14.60
CA ASN A 346 -27.12 34.82 15.18
C ASN A 346 -27.11 34.86 16.71
N GLU A 347 -27.68 33.86 17.39
CA GLU A 347 -27.84 33.87 18.84
C GLU A 347 -26.64 33.24 19.55
N SER A 348 -26.21 32.06 19.11
CA SER A 348 -24.97 31.43 19.62
C SER A 348 -23.73 32.21 19.20
N PHE A 349 -23.72 32.80 18.00
CA PHE A 349 -22.66 33.75 17.62
C PHE A 349 -22.58 34.92 18.59
N LYS A 350 -23.69 35.57 18.93
CA LYS A 350 -23.69 36.70 19.88
C LYS A 350 -23.18 36.29 21.27
N LYS A 351 -23.56 35.10 21.75
CA LYS A 351 -23.18 34.60 23.07
C LYS A 351 -21.70 34.18 23.13
N TYR A 352 -21.27 33.30 22.23
CA TYR A 352 -19.93 32.68 22.32
C TYR A 352 -18.82 33.41 21.59
N ASN A 353 -19.13 34.33 20.66
CA ASN A 353 -18.08 35.10 19.98
C ASN A 353 -17.21 35.87 20.98
N THR A 354 -17.79 36.39 22.05
CA THR A 354 -17.04 37.11 23.11
C THR A 354 -16.31 36.14 24.04
N ILE A 355 -16.95 35.02 24.39
CA ILE A 355 -16.40 34.01 25.31
C ILE A 355 -15.17 33.34 24.67
N PHE A 356 -15.26 32.91 23.41
CA PHE A 356 -14.15 32.28 22.69
C PHE A 356 -13.02 33.25 22.28
N ASN A 357 -13.23 34.57 22.38
CA ASN A 357 -12.14 35.55 22.23
C ASN A 357 -11.23 35.61 23.46
N GLN A 358 -11.67 35.10 24.61
CA GLN A 358 -10.92 35.11 25.85
C GLN A 358 -10.14 33.79 26.01
N HIS A 359 -9.99 33.33 27.25
CA HIS A 359 -9.44 32.05 27.62
C HIS A 359 -10.55 30.99 27.53
N ILE A 360 -10.31 29.87 26.85
CA ILE A 360 -11.26 28.74 26.82
C ILE A 360 -10.64 27.64 27.66
N ASP A 361 -11.14 27.52 28.88
CA ASP A 361 -10.78 26.48 29.85
C ASP A 361 -11.93 25.49 30.03
N GLN A 362 -11.70 24.53 30.92
CA GLN A 362 -12.66 23.52 31.34
C GLN A 362 -13.98 24.11 31.83
N GLU A 363 -13.96 25.24 32.54
CA GLU A 363 -15.18 25.87 33.07
C GLU A 363 -16.01 26.44 31.92
N VAL A 364 -15.37 27.14 30.98
CA VAL A 364 -16.03 27.65 29.78
C VAL A 364 -16.67 26.53 28.97
N MET A 365 -15.97 25.41 28.79
CA MET A 365 -16.50 24.28 28.03
C MET A 365 -17.55 23.47 28.79
N SER A 366 -17.48 23.41 30.12
CA SER A 366 -18.56 22.86 30.95
C SER A 366 -19.84 23.68 30.81
N ASN A 367 -19.73 25.02 30.82
CA ASN A 367 -20.86 25.91 30.58
C ASN A 367 -21.40 25.79 29.14
N TYR A 368 -20.50 25.57 28.17
CA TYR A 368 -20.89 25.29 26.78
C TYR A 368 -21.74 24.02 26.69
N ILE A 369 -21.38 22.96 27.41
CA ILE A 369 -22.17 21.72 27.45
C ILE A 369 -23.55 21.96 28.09
N ASP A 370 -23.65 22.75 29.16
CA ASP A 370 -24.95 23.10 29.77
C ASP A 370 -25.90 23.79 28.79
N ASP A 371 -25.34 24.65 27.95
CA ASP A 371 -26.12 25.34 26.93
C ASP A 371 -26.53 24.41 25.79
N LEU A 372 -25.70 23.43 25.41
CA LEU A 372 -26.07 22.36 24.47
C LEU A 372 -27.20 21.48 25.04
N ILE A 373 -27.15 21.16 26.33
CA ILE A 373 -28.23 20.44 27.02
C ILE A 373 -29.52 21.25 26.98
N LEU A 374 -29.46 22.53 27.34
CA LEU A 374 -30.61 23.42 27.30
C LEU A 374 -31.17 23.56 25.86
N PHE A 375 -30.28 23.64 24.87
CA PHE A 375 -30.65 23.67 23.46
C PHE A 375 -31.45 22.41 23.07
N CYS A 376 -30.99 21.22 23.48
CA CYS A 376 -31.70 19.95 23.24
C CYS A 376 -33.04 19.86 23.99
N GLN A 377 -33.18 20.52 25.14
CA GLN A 377 -34.44 20.56 25.89
C GLN A 377 -35.49 21.49 25.26
N ILE A 378 -35.06 22.62 24.68
CA ILE A 378 -35.96 23.66 24.15
C ILE A 378 -36.32 23.40 22.68
N GLN A 379 -35.36 22.98 21.85
CA GLN A 379 -35.60 22.79 20.42
C GLN A 379 -35.95 21.33 20.11
N THR A 380 -37.19 21.11 19.70
CA THR A 380 -37.62 19.83 19.13
C THR A 380 -37.31 19.84 17.63
N ASN A 381 -36.43 18.92 17.18
CA ASN A 381 -36.07 18.66 15.77
C ASN A 381 -35.00 19.52 15.09
N ASN A 382 -34.23 20.35 15.80
CA ASN A 382 -33.08 21.05 15.23
C ASN A 382 -31.77 20.56 15.88
N PHE A 383 -31.00 19.75 15.15
CA PHE A 383 -29.63 19.41 15.49
C PHE A 383 -28.67 20.39 14.79
N ASP A 384 -27.82 21.08 15.54
CA ASP A 384 -26.81 21.97 14.96
C ASP A 384 -25.43 21.29 14.96
N ASP A 385 -25.10 20.70 13.81
CA ASP A 385 -23.83 20.02 13.58
C ASP A 385 -22.59 20.84 13.97
N TRP A 386 -22.64 22.17 13.78
CA TRP A 386 -21.48 23.04 14.00
C TRP A 386 -21.24 23.32 15.49
N LEU A 387 -22.30 23.38 16.30
CA LEU A 387 -22.16 23.52 17.75
C LEU A 387 -21.52 22.26 18.36
N PHE A 388 -22.00 21.08 17.97
CA PHE A 388 -21.41 19.82 18.41
C PHE A 388 -19.98 19.61 17.89
N ARG A 389 -19.63 20.13 16.70
CA ARG A 389 -18.26 20.10 16.17
C ARG A 389 -17.25 20.81 17.07
N ASN A 390 -17.62 21.93 17.69
CA ASN A 390 -16.75 22.66 18.62
C ASN A 390 -16.45 21.82 19.87
N LEU A 391 -17.47 21.14 20.40
CA LEU A 391 -17.29 20.24 21.54
C LEU A 391 -16.41 19.03 21.17
N GLU A 392 -16.66 18.39 20.01
CA GLU A 392 -15.83 17.28 19.51
C GLU A 392 -14.35 17.64 19.49
N LEU A 393 -14.00 18.80 18.92
CA LEU A 393 -12.61 19.22 18.77
C LEU A 393 -11.95 19.53 20.10
N TYR A 394 -12.66 20.23 20.99
CA TYR A 394 -12.15 20.51 22.33
C TYR A 394 -11.83 19.21 23.08
N LEU A 395 -12.75 18.24 23.05
CA LEU A 395 -12.55 16.95 23.71
C LEU A 395 -11.35 16.20 23.14
N ASN A 396 -11.20 16.14 21.81
CA ASN A 396 -10.10 15.44 21.16
C ASN A 396 -8.73 16.05 21.47
N GLU A 397 -8.62 17.38 21.46
CA GLU A 397 -7.33 18.08 21.48
C GLU A 397 -6.89 18.52 22.88
N HIS A 398 -7.83 18.70 23.81
CA HIS A 398 -7.54 19.36 25.08
C HIS A 398 -7.82 18.51 26.32
N ILE A 399 -8.42 17.33 26.19
CA ILE A 399 -8.73 16.46 27.32
C ILE A 399 -7.75 15.29 27.38
N GLU A 400 -7.07 15.20 28.52
CA GLU A 400 -6.15 14.13 28.85
C GLU A 400 -6.59 13.41 30.13
N ILE A 401 -5.99 12.25 30.38
CA ILE A 401 -6.14 11.59 31.67
C ILE A 401 -5.53 12.47 32.78
N ALA A 402 -6.17 12.52 33.94
CA ALA A 402 -5.64 13.25 35.08
C ALA A 402 -4.21 12.77 35.41
N GLY A 403 -3.31 13.72 35.74
CA GLY A 403 -1.90 13.40 35.99
C GLY A 403 -1.67 12.58 37.27
N GLY A 404 -0.52 11.90 37.34
CA GLY A 404 -0.05 11.20 38.55
C GLY A 404 -0.72 9.85 38.84
N LYS A 405 -1.36 9.23 37.83
CA LYS A 405 -2.04 7.93 37.96
C LYS A 405 -1.08 6.76 37.77
N ILE A 406 -1.33 5.68 38.51
CA ILE A 406 -0.66 4.39 38.30
C ILE A 406 -1.44 3.54 37.30
N ASP A 407 -0.79 2.56 36.65
CA ASP A 407 -1.38 1.78 35.55
C ASP A 407 -2.77 1.21 35.84
N ILE A 408 -3.01 0.70 37.05
CA ILE A 408 -4.32 0.13 37.43
C ILE A 408 -5.43 1.19 37.52
N GLU A 409 -5.09 2.41 37.92
CA GLU A 409 -6.01 3.54 37.98
C GLU A 409 -6.33 4.02 36.56
N ILE A 410 -5.33 4.04 35.68
CA ILE A 410 -5.50 4.37 34.26
C ILE A 410 -6.51 3.39 33.63
N VAL A 411 -6.30 2.08 33.81
CA VAL A 411 -7.23 1.05 33.31
C VAL A 411 -8.64 1.25 33.86
N THR A 412 -8.78 1.51 35.16
CA THR A 412 -10.09 1.74 35.81
C THR A 412 -10.81 2.97 35.24
N ILE A 413 -10.07 4.07 35.00
CA ILE A 413 -10.60 5.30 34.42
C ILE A 413 -11.12 5.02 33.00
N PHE A 414 -10.32 4.35 32.16
CA PHE A 414 -10.73 3.97 30.81
C PHE A 414 -11.96 3.06 30.83
N ASP A 415 -11.98 2.02 31.67
CA ASP A 415 -13.10 1.08 31.75
C ASP A 415 -14.42 1.76 32.13
N ASN A 416 -14.38 2.69 33.09
CA ASN A 416 -15.55 3.45 33.50
C ASN A 416 -16.08 4.32 32.36
N ILE A 417 -15.21 5.12 31.72
CA ILE A 417 -15.60 6.01 30.62
C ILE A 417 -16.13 5.20 29.43
N ARG A 418 -15.42 4.14 29.03
CA ARG A 418 -15.83 3.24 27.95
C ARG A 418 -17.18 2.60 28.23
N THR A 419 -17.42 2.19 29.47
CA THR A 419 -18.70 1.57 29.87
C THR A 419 -19.86 2.56 29.78
N ASP A 420 -19.71 3.76 30.36
CA ASP A 420 -20.78 4.77 30.34
C ASP A 420 -21.08 5.20 28.88
N ILE A 421 -20.05 5.49 28.07
CA ILE A 421 -20.22 5.86 26.66
C ILE A 421 -20.85 4.72 25.84
N LYS A 422 -20.37 3.48 26.00
CA LYS A 422 -20.93 2.31 25.30
C LYS A 422 -22.41 2.12 25.61
N GLN A 423 -22.80 2.23 26.88
CA GLN A 423 -24.19 2.09 27.30
C GLN A 423 -25.09 3.12 26.63
N ILE A 424 -24.65 4.38 26.56
CA ILE A 424 -25.43 5.45 25.92
C ILE A 424 -25.53 5.22 24.41
N LEU A 425 -24.40 5.05 23.72
CA LEU A 425 -24.39 4.91 22.26
C LEU A 425 -25.17 3.66 21.80
N SER A 426 -25.17 2.59 22.61
CA SER A 426 -25.94 1.38 22.30
C SER A 426 -27.46 1.58 22.24
N LYS A 427 -27.99 2.67 22.79
CA LYS A 427 -29.42 3.02 22.69
C LYS A 427 -29.84 3.53 21.30
N THR A 428 -28.88 3.72 20.38
CA THR A 428 -29.07 4.21 19.00
C THR A 428 -29.11 3.09 17.95
N LEU A 429 -28.95 1.85 18.42
CA LEU A 429 -29.11 0.60 17.67
C LEU A 429 -30.60 0.25 17.61
#